data_AF-A0A3D3F4D1-F1
#
_entry.id   AF-A0A3D3F4D1-F1
#
_cell.length_a   1.000
_cell.length_b   1.000
_cell.length_c   1.000
_cell.angle_alpha   90.00
_cell.angle_beta   90.00
_cell.angle_gamma   90.00
#
_symmetry.space_group_name_H-M   'P 1'
#
loop_
_entity.id
_entity.type
_entity.pdbx_description
1 polymer ?
#
loop_
_entity_poly.entity_id
_entity_poly.type
_entity_poly.pdbx_seq_one_letter_code
_entity_poly.pdbx_strand_id
1 'polypeptide(L)' 'RIISRKMFAEIPPRVEYELTELGKDLLPHIRNLIDWAKKNMQKIEENRKLNNW' A
#
# COMPACT_ATOMS: atom_id res chain seq x y z
N ARG A 1 2.47 -15.12 -0.95
CA ARG A 1 1.10 -14.58 -0.76
C ARG A 1 1.18 -13.50 0.30
N ILE A 2 0.71 -12.28 0.03
CA ILE A 2 0.87 -11.11 0.93
C ILE A 2 -0.33 -10.91 1.86
N ILE A 3 -1.53 -11.30 1.41
CA ILE A 3 -2.78 -11.20 2.16
C ILE A 3 -3.30 -12.59 2.54
N SER A 4 -3.58 -12.80 3.83
CA SER A 4 -4.31 -13.96 4.33
C SER A 4 -5.81 -13.67 4.30
N ARG A 5 -6.62 -14.73 4.19
CA ARG A 5 -8.09 -14.65 4.20
C ARG A 5 -8.60 -15.70 5.18
N LYS A 6 -9.43 -15.30 6.14
CA LYS A 6 -10.04 -16.19 7.12
C LYS A 6 -11.56 -16.03 7.10
N MET A 7 -12.28 -17.14 7.00
CA MET A 7 -13.76 -17.14 7.07
C MET A 7 -14.19 -17.52 8.49
N PHE A 8 -15.21 -16.84 8.99
CA PHE A 8 -15.88 -17.14 10.25
C PHE A 8 -17.33 -17.50 9.96
N ALA A 9 -17.70 -18.75 10.27
CA ALA A 9 -19.05 -19.26 10.08
C ALA A 9 -19.95 -18.87 11.27
N GLU A 10 -19.97 -17.58 11.62
CA GLU A 10 -20.89 -17.00 12.61
C GLU A 10 -22.15 -16.46 11.93
N ILE A 11 -23.16 -16.04 12.70
CA ILE A 11 -24.32 -15.31 12.16
C ILE A 11 -24.22 -13.86 12.66
N PRO A 12 -24.10 -12.87 11.76
CA PRO A 12 -23.94 -13.00 10.31
C PRO A 12 -22.53 -13.52 9.91
N PRO A 13 -22.39 -14.25 8.79
CA PRO A 13 -21.10 -14.77 8.36
C PRO A 13 -20.13 -13.63 8.02
N ARG A 14 -18.87 -13.76 8.44
CA ARG A 14 -17.81 -12.75 8.25
C ARG A 14 -16.60 -13.34 7.55
N VAL A 15 -15.91 -12.50 6.80
CA VAL A 15 -14.60 -12.78 6.24
C VAL A 15 -13.64 -11.67 6.65
N GLU A 16 -12.46 -12.06 7.13
CA GLU A 16 -11.38 -11.12 7.44
C GLU A 16 -10.18 -11.31 6.52
N TYR A 17 -9.50 -10.20 6.31
CA TYR A 17 -8.27 -10.11 5.54
C TYR A 17 -7.19 -9.46 6.40
N GLU A 18 -6.01 -10.07 6.41
CA GLU A 18 -4.88 -9.56 7.17
C GLU A 18 -3.61 -9.64 6.33
N LEU A 19 -2.62 -8.83 6.69
CA LEU A 19 -1.27 -9.01 6.15
C LEU A 19 -0.67 -10.28 6.73
N THR A 20 -0.17 -11.14 5.84
CA THR A 20 0.76 -12.22 6.21
C THR A 20 2.07 -11.63 6.74
N GLU A 21 2.92 -12.43 7.39
CA GLU A 21 4.25 -11.98 7.83
C GLU A 21 5.08 -11.42 6.67
N LEU A 22 5.10 -12.09 5.52
CA LEU A 22 5.72 -11.57 4.29
C LEU A 22 5.14 -10.21 3.85
N GLY A 23 3.83 -10.00 4.05
CA GLY A 23 3.18 -8.73 3.75
C GLY A 23 3.50 -7.63 4.75
N LYS A 24 3.70 -7.98 6.02
CA LYS A 24 4.17 -7.06 7.05
C LYS A 24 5.62 -6.66 6.80
N ASP A 25 6.47 -7.60 6.40
CA ASP A 25 7.87 -7.34 6.01
C ASP A 25 7.98 -6.38 4.82
N LEU A 26 7.01 -6.43 3.91
CA LEU A 26 6.94 -5.50 2.77
C LEU A 26 6.52 -4.07 3.18
N LEU A 27 5.77 -3.91 4.27
CA LEU A 27 5.14 -2.65 4.64
C LEU A 27 6.14 -1.49 4.88
N PRO A 28 7.30 -1.67 5.54
CA PRO A 28 8.31 -0.63 5.66
C PRO A 28 8.84 -0.14 4.30
N HIS A 29 9.01 -1.03 3.32
CA HIS A 29 9.49 -0.66 1.99
C HIS A 29 8.46 0.20 1.25
N ILE A 30 7.18 -0.16 1.33
CA ILE A 30 6.09 0.64 0.77
C ILE A 30 6.02 2.01 1.45
N ARG A 31 6.18 2.07 2.78
CA ARG A 31 6.21 3.34 3.52
C ARG A 31 7.37 4.24 3.07
N ASN A 32 8.57 3.68 2.91
CA ASN A 32 9.72 4.43 2.41
C ASN A 32 9.47 5.00 1.00
N LEU A 33 8.83 4.23 0.11
CA LEU A 33 8.45 4.70 -1.22
C LEU A 33 7.42 5.84 -1.14
N ILE A 34 6.41 5.72 -0.26
CA ILE A 34 5.41 6.77 -0.02
C ILE A 34 6.10 8.04 0.50
N ASP A 35 7.01 7.93 1.45
CA ASP A 35 7.68 9.07 2.05
C ASP A 35 8.60 9.77 1.04
N TRP A 36 9.32 9.01 0.23
CA TRP A 36 10.07 9.56 -0.90
C TRP A 36 9.14 10.27 -1.89
N ALA A 37 8.01 9.67 -2.26
CA ALA A 37 7.06 10.26 -3.20
C ALA A 37 6.47 11.57 -2.65
N LYS A 38 6.10 11.60 -1.36
CA LYS A 38 5.63 12.81 -0.67
C LYS A 38 6.69 13.91 -0.69
N LYS A 39 7.94 13.58 -0.35
CA LYS A 39 9.06 14.54 -0.35
C LYS A 39 9.33 15.13 -1.73
N ASN A 40 9.09 14.36 -2.79
CA ASN A 40 9.39 14.78 -4.16
C ASN A 40 8.14 15.19 -4.95
N MET A 41 6.95 15.22 -4.33
CA MET A 41 5.69 15.48 -5.02
C MET A 41 5.72 16.78 -5.82
N GLN A 42 6.22 17.85 -5.21
CA GLN A 42 6.33 19.15 -5.87
C GLN A 42 7.26 19.10 -7.09
N LYS A 43 8.44 18.49 -6.95
CA LYS A 43 9.41 18.34 -8.07
C LYS A 43 8.84 17.50 -9.20
N ILE A 44 8.10 16.44 -8.87
CA ILE A 44 7.41 15.59 -9.84
C ILE A 44 6.38 16.42 -10.60
N GLU A 45 5.60 17.24 -9.90
CA GLU A 45 4.55 18.06 -10.51
C GLU A 45 5.10 19.19 -11.37
N GLU A 46 6.19 19.84 -10.94
CA GLU A 46 6.93 20.81 -11.74
C GLU A 46 7.46 20.17 -13.03
N ASN A 47 8.09 18.99 -12.93
CA ASN A 47 8.58 18.26 -14.10
C ASN A 47 7.45 17.83 -15.06
N ARG A 48 6.26 17.47 -14.55
CA ARG A 48 5.09 17.15 -15.40
C ARG A 48 4.63 18.36 -16.21
N LYS A 49 4.58 19.54 -15.60
CA LYS A 49 4.22 20.80 -16.27
C LYS A 49 5.29 21.25 -17.27
N LEU A 50 6.57 21.07 -16.93
CA LEU A 50 7.68 21.45 -17.81
C LEU A 50 7.77 20.56 -19.06
N ASN A 51 7.41 19.29 -18.92
CA ASN A 51 7.51 18.30 -20.00
C ASN A 51 6.22 18.13 -20.81
N ASN A 52 5.21 19.00 -20.65
CA ASN A 52 3.93 19.04 -21.41
C ASN A 52 3.63 17.75 -22.19
N TRP A 53 3.15 16.73 -21.47
CA TRP A 53 2.43 15.61 -22.07
C TRP A 53 1.00 16.04 -22.36
#